data_AF-G7P9Q5-F1
#
_entry.id   AF-G7P9Q5-F1
#
_cell.length_a   1.000
_cell.length_b   1.000
_cell.length_c   1.000
_cell.angle_alpha   90.00
_cell.angle_beta   90.00
_cell.angle_gamma   90.00
#
_symmetry.space_group_name_H-M   'P 1'
#
loop_
_entity.id
_entity.type
_entity.pdbx_description
1 polymer ?
#
loop_
_entity_poly.entity_id
_entity_poly.type
_entity_poly.pdbx_seq_one_letter_code
_entity_poly.pdbx_strand_id
1 'polypeptide(L)' 'MLLLLIPVLGMIFALRDARAQSVSQHNHHVILSKGASLELGCNYSYGGTVNLFWYA' A
#
# COMPACT_ATOMS: atom_id res chain seq x y z
N MET A 1 -25.60 -14.06 24.29
CA MET A 1 -24.38 -13.23 24.15
C MET A 1 -23.47 -13.67 23.00
N LEU A 2 -23.37 -14.98 22.69
CA LEU A 2 -22.58 -15.49 21.57
C LEU A 2 -23.02 -14.96 20.19
N LEU A 3 -24.33 -14.73 20.00
CA LEU A 3 -24.91 -14.16 18.77
C LEU A 3 -24.38 -12.77 18.41
N LEU A 4 -23.97 -11.96 19.40
CA LEU A 4 -23.37 -10.64 19.16
C LEU A 4 -21.85 -10.74 18.97
N LEU A 5 -21.22 -11.80 19.50
CA LEU A 5 -19.78 -12.00 19.43
C LEU A 5 -19.31 -12.37 18.01
N ILE A 6 -20.10 -13.18 17.31
CA ILE A 6 -19.82 -13.64 15.93
C ILE A 6 -19.70 -12.47 14.95
N PRO A 7 -20.68 -11.54 14.84
CA PRO A 7 -20.56 -10.41 13.91
C PRO A 7 -19.46 -9.42 14.30
N VAL A 8 -19.23 -9.20 15.60
CA VAL A 8 -18.15 -8.32 16.08
C VAL A 8 -16.79 -8.87 15.70
N LEU A 9 -16.58 -10.17 15.87
CA LEU A 9 -15.33 -10.83 15.51
C LEU A 9 -15.11 -10.81 13.99
N GLY A 10 -16.16 -11.05 13.20
CA GLY A 10 -16.11 -10.95 11.75
C GLY A 10 -15.70 -9.55 11.26
N MET A 11 -16.23 -8.49 11.86
CA MET A 11 -15.84 -7.11 11.56
C MET A 11 -14.37 -6.83 11.87
N ILE A 12 -13.86 -7.32 13.00
CA ILE A 12 -12.44 -7.14 13.38
C ILE A 12 -11.50 -7.83 12.38
N PHE A 13 -11.84 -9.05 11.94
CA PHE A 13 -11.06 -9.75 10.93
C PHE A 13 -11.09 -9.03 9.58
N ALA A 14 -12.26 -8.59 9.13
CA ALA A 14 -12.39 -7.83 7.90
C ALA A 14 -11.58 -6.51 7.94
N LEU A 15 -11.60 -5.79 9.06
CA LEU A 15 -10.80 -4.57 9.26
C LEU A 15 -9.28 -4.85 9.31
N ARG A 16 -8.87 -6.01 9.82
CA ARG A 16 -7.44 -6.42 9.83
C ARG A 16 -6.90 -6.76 8.45
N ASP A 17 -7.74 -7.34 7.59
CA ASP A 17 -7.39 -7.65 6.19
C ASP A 17 -7.50 -6.41 5.31
N ALA A 18 -8.46 -5.52 5.61
CA ALA A 18 -8.55 -4.18 5.03
C ALA A 18 -7.49 -3.21 5.57
N ARG A 19 -6.42 -3.70 6.22
CA ARG A 19 -5.29 -2.89 6.66
C ARG A 19 -4.90 -1.94 5.53
N ALA A 20 -4.83 -0.65 5.87
CA ALA A 20 -4.65 0.42 4.90
C ALA A 20 -3.43 0.13 4.02
N GLN A 21 -3.69 0.02 2.73
CA GLN A 21 -2.64 -0.07 1.72
C GLN A 21 -1.96 1.30 1.68
N SER A 22 -0.65 1.32 1.83
CA SER A 22 0.11 2.56 1.73
C SER A 22 1.09 2.47 0.58
N VAL A 23 1.26 3.59 -0.11
CA VAL A 23 2.27 3.78 -1.13
C VAL A 23 2.89 5.16 -0.89
N SER A 24 4.20 5.23 -0.81
CA SER A 24 4.94 6.48 -0.69
C SER A 24 6.13 6.52 -1.64
N GLN A 25 6.15 7.56 -2.49
CA GLN A 25 7.26 7.81 -3.40
C GLN A 25 8.18 8.86 -2.78
N HIS A 26 9.47 8.52 -2.67
CA HIS A 26 10.45 9.39 -2.01
C HIS A 26 10.82 10.60 -2.86
N ASN A 27 10.68 10.50 -4.18
CA ASN A 27 11.16 11.47 -5.15
C ASN A 27 10.00 12.07 -5.96
N HIS A 28 9.21 12.92 -5.30
CA HIS A 28 8.03 13.57 -5.92
C HIS A 28 8.40 14.66 -6.93
N HIS A 29 9.59 15.25 -6.82
CA HIS A 29 10.10 16.21 -7.80
C HIS A 29 11.61 16.07 -7.94
N VAL A 30 12.09 15.78 -9.15
CA VAL A 30 13.52 15.66 -9.45
C VAL A 30 13.81 16.42 -10.74
N ILE A 31 14.78 17.33 -10.70
CA ILE A 31 15.26 18.05 -11.88
C ILE A 31 16.57 17.40 -12.31
N LEU A 32 16.63 16.97 -13.57
CA LEU A 32 17.79 16.27 -14.12
C LEU A 32 18.16 16.83 -15.48
N SER A 33 19.44 16.74 -15.81
CA SER A 33 19.95 17.02 -17.15
C SER A 33 19.62 15.88 -18.11
N LYS A 34 19.49 16.22 -19.40
CA LYS A 34 19.24 15.24 -20.45
C LYS A 34 20.35 14.19 -20.46
N GLY A 35 19.97 12.91 -20.43
CA GLY A 35 20.90 11.78 -20.46
C GLY A 35 21.41 11.33 -19.08
N ALA A 36 21.03 12.03 -18.00
CA ALA A 36 21.30 11.55 -16.64
C ALA A 36 20.41 10.34 -16.30
N SER A 37 20.95 9.39 -15.53
CA SER A 37 20.19 8.25 -15.00
C SER A 37 19.51 8.64 -13.69
N LEU A 38 18.29 8.12 -13.47
CA LEU A 38 17.51 8.33 -12.25
C LEU A 38 17.06 6.98 -11.70
N GLU A 39 17.21 6.82 -10.39
CA GLU A 39 16.58 5.73 -9.65
C GLU A 39 15.34 6.27 -8.92
N LEU A 40 14.21 5.59 -9.09
CA LEU A 40 12.94 5.94 -8.45
C LEU A 40 12.60 4.93 -7.36
N GLY A 41 12.41 5.43 -6.14
CA GLY A 41 12.05 4.63 -4.98
C GLY A 41 10.57 4.76 -4.61
N CYS A 42 9.91 3.61 -4.41
CA CYS A 42 8.54 3.52 -3.95
C CYS A 42 8.46 2.51 -2.80
N ASN A 43 8.00 2.96 -1.63
CA ASN A 43 7.67 2.07 -0.52
C ASN A 43 6.19 1.75 -0.57
N TYR A 44 5.83 0.50 -0.32
CA TYR A 44 4.45 0.08 -0.21
C TYR A 44 4.24 -0.84 0.99
N SER A 45 3.00 -0.89 1.46
CA SER A 45 2.53 -1.88 2.42
C SER A 45 1.25 -2.49 1.89
N TYR A 46 1.25 -3.81 1.71
CA TYR A 46 0.12 -4.56 1.18
C TYR A 46 0.03 -5.92 1.87
N GLY A 47 -1.19 -6.33 2.25
CA GLY A 47 -1.43 -7.52 3.06
C GLY A 47 -1.56 -8.84 2.29
N GLY A 48 -1.57 -8.82 0.96
CA GLY A 48 -1.74 -9.99 0.10
C GLY A 48 -0.68 -10.14 -0.99
N THR A 49 -1.01 -10.88 -2.06
CA THR A 49 -0.15 -11.00 -3.25
C THR A 49 -0.09 -9.68 -4.02
N VAL A 50 1.12 -9.22 -4.35
CA VAL A 50 1.35 -7.90 -4.97
C VAL A 50 1.65 -7.98 -6.45
N ASN A 51 1.04 -7.08 -7.21
CA ASN A 51 1.42 -6.70 -8.57
C ASN A 51 1.78 -5.20 -8.58
N LEU A 52 3.01 -4.87 -8.98
CA LEU A 52 3.53 -3.49 -8.93
C LEU A 52 3.66 -2.93 -10.35
N PHE A 53 3.27 -1.66 -10.52
CA PHE A 53 3.29 -0.95 -11.80
C PHE A 53 3.85 0.46 -11.61
N TRP A 54 4.53 0.96 -12.64
CA TRP A 54 4.96 2.35 -12.75
C TRP A 54 4.10 3.07 -13.77
N TYR A 55 3.59 4.25 -13.41
CA TYR A 55 2.87 5.16 -14.31
C TYR A 55 3.74 6.38 -14.57
N ALA A 56 3.81 6.80 -15.83
CA ALA A 56 4.57 7.95 -16.30
C ALA A 56 3.66 9.15 -16.54
#